data_AF-A0A645BEP1-F1
#
_entry.id   AF-A0A645BEP1-F1
#
_cell.length_a   1.000
_cell.length_b   1.000
_cell.length_c   1.000
_cell.angle_alpha   90.00
_cell.angle_beta   90.00
_cell.angle_gamma   90.00
#
_symmetry.space_group_name_H-M   'P 1'
#
loop_
_entity.id
_entity.type
_entity.pdbx_description
1 polymer ?
#
loop_
_entity_poly.entity_id
_entity_poly.type
_entity_poly.pdbx_seq_one_letter_code
_entity_poly.pdbx_strand_id
1 'polypeptide(L)'
;MAMMSLRIWELYDLAIPLIVILALQTIALLLIGAFLLFPLLGKDYDAAVMCAGFIGHGLGATPNAVANMGAVSERYQMMSHKAFLIVPLCGAVLIDLVGLPNIVWFINFLTK
;
A
#
# COMPACT_ATOMS: atom_id res chain seq x y z
N MET A 1 -15.42 8.78 12.07
CA MET A 1 -15.45 9.50 13.37
C MET A 1 -14.47 8.95 14.42
N ALA A 2 -14.02 7.69 14.35
CA ALA A 2 -13.11 7.11 15.36
C ALA A 2 -11.67 7.67 15.39
N MET A 3 -11.08 8.02 14.23
CA MET A 3 -9.68 8.52 14.16
C MET A 3 -9.47 9.89 14.84
N MET A 4 -10.48 10.77 14.83
CA MET A 4 -10.36 12.12 15.41
C MET A 4 -10.56 12.15 16.94
N SER A 5 -11.12 11.09 17.53
CA SER A 5 -11.37 10.99 18.98
C SER A 5 -10.31 10.19 19.72
N LEU A 6 -9.39 9.54 19.01
CA LEU A 6 -8.43 8.61 19.58
C LEU A 6 -7.28 9.39 20.22
N ARG A 7 -7.09 9.20 21.52
CA ARG A 7 -6.03 9.89 22.27
C ARG A 7 -4.74 9.09 22.11
N ILE A 8 -3.64 9.72 21.67
CA ILE A 8 -2.37 9.01 21.41
C ILE A 8 -1.83 8.28 22.65
N TRP A 9 -2.12 8.78 23.84
CA TRP A 9 -1.73 8.12 25.09
C TRP A 9 -2.54 6.85 25.42
N GLU A 10 -3.73 6.66 24.83
CA GLU A 10 -4.48 5.39 24.93
C GLU A 10 -3.82 4.27 24.11
N LEU A 11 -2.90 4.63 23.20
CA LEU A 11 -2.10 3.69 22.43
C LEU A 11 -0.76 3.34 23.10
N TYR A 12 -0.44 3.88 24.28
CA TYR A 12 0.87 3.67 24.91
C TYR A 12 1.16 2.18 25.13
N ASP A 13 0.17 1.46 25.66
CA ASP A 13 0.27 0.01 25.89
C ASP A 13 0.30 -0.80 24.58
N LEU A 14 -0.16 -0.20 23.47
CA LEU A 14 -0.17 -0.80 22.14
C LEU A 14 1.02 -0.38 21.28
N ALA A 15 1.87 0.54 21.74
CA ALA A 15 2.94 1.11 20.92
C ALA A 15 3.92 0.05 20.41
N ILE A 16 4.35 -0.87 21.29
CA ILE A 16 5.25 -1.98 20.92
C ILE A 16 4.56 -2.92 19.91
N PRO A 17 3.35 -3.45 20.17
CA PRO A 17 2.61 -4.23 19.17
C PRO A 17 2.49 -3.56 17.81
N LEU A 18 2.19 -2.26 17.76
CA LEU A 18 2.02 -1.52 16.51
C LEU A 18 3.33 -1.40 15.72
N ILE A 19 4.45 -1.16 16.40
CA ILE A 19 5.77 -1.13 15.75
C ILE A 19 6.11 -2.50 15.16
N VAL A 20 5.83 -3.59 15.88
CA VAL A 20 6.07 -4.96 15.39
C VAL A 20 5.23 -5.25 14.15
N ILE A 21 3.93 -4.91 14.19
CA ILE A 21 3.03 -5.09 13.03
C ILE A 21 3.54 -4.28 11.84
N LEU A 22 3.88 -3.01 12.04
CA LEU A 22 4.39 -2.15 10.98
C LEU A 22 5.69 -2.70 10.37
N ALA A 23 6.61 -3.19 11.20
CA ALA A 23 7.87 -3.78 10.74
C ALA A 23 7.62 -5.04 9.90
N LEU A 24 6.79 -5.96 10.40
CA LEU A 24 6.42 -7.19 9.67
C LEU A 24 5.71 -6.87 8.36
N GLN A 25 4.75 -5.93 8.38
CA GLN A 25 4.04 -5.46 7.20
C GLN A 25 5.02 -4.87 6.18
N THR A 26 5.94 -4.02 6.62
CA THR A 26 6.95 -3.41 5.74
C THR A 26 7.83 -4.47 5.08
N ILE A 27 8.32 -5.44 5.86
CA ILE A 27 9.13 -6.55 5.32
C ILE A 27 8.31 -7.37 4.31
N ALA A 28 7.08 -7.72 4.64
CA ALA A 28 6.21 -8.49 3.74
C ALA A 28 5.96 -7.75 2.42
N LEU A 29 5.66 -6.45 2.45
CA LEU A 29 5.47 -5.64 1.25
C LEU A 29 6.74 -5.55 0.41
N LEU A 30 7.91 -5.40 1.04
CA LEU A 30 9.19 -5.39 0.34
C LEU A 30 9.46 -6.73 -0.36
N LEU A 31 9.20 -7.86 0.32
CA LEU A 31 9.37 -9.19 -0.25
C LEU A 31 8.40 -9.43 -1.41
N ILE A 32 7.13 -9.08 -1.25
CA ILE A 32 6.12 -9.19 -2.32
C ILE A 32 6.49 -8.30 -3.50
N GLY A 33 6.88 -7.05 -3.24
CA GLY A 33 7.32 -6.10 -4.26
C GLY A 33 8.50 -6.62 -5.07
N ALA A 34 9.55 -7.06 -4.38
CA ALA A 34 10.80 -7.48 -5.03
C ALA A 34 10.72 -8.85 -5.71
N PHE A 35 10.09 -9.84 -5.07
CA PHE A 35 10.13 -11.23 -5.55
C PHE A 35 8.90 -11.66 -6.35
N LEU A 36 7.74 -11.00 -6.17
CA LEU A 36 6.51 -11.36 -6.88
C LEU A 36 6.13 -10.31 -7.92
N LEU A 37 5.97 -9.04 -7.51
CA LEU A 37 5.46 -8.00 -8.39
C LEU A 37 6.49 -7.56 -9.44
N PHE A 38 7.74 -7.31 -9.05
CA PHE A 38 8.78 -6.89 -9.98
C PHE A 38 8.98 -7.87 -11.16
N PRO A 39 9.09 -9.20 -10.96
CA PRO A 39 9.12 -10.15 -12.07
C PRO A 39 7.81 -10.19 -12.86
N LEU A 40 6.65 -10.13 -12.21
CA LEU A 40 5.34 -10.22 -12.86
C LEU A 40 5.08 -9.02 -13.78
N LEU A 41 5.57 -7.84 -13.40
CA LEU A 41 5.36 -6.58 -14.13
C LEU A 41 6.38 -6.34 -15.26
N GLY A 42 7.32 -7.27 -15.49
CA GLY A 42 8.24 -7.22 -16.64
C GLY A 42 9.67 -6.79 -16.34
N LYS A 43 10.03 -6.57 -15.06
CA LYS A 43 11.40 -6.26 -14.60
C LYS A 43 12.05 -5.02 -15.23
N ASP A 44 11.26 -4.07 -15.70
CA ASP A 44 11.74 -2.81 -16.26
C ASP A 44 11.64 -1.66 -15.24
N TYR A 45 12.00 -0.44 -15.68
CA TYR A 45 11.91 0.74 -14.84
C TYR A 45 10.47 1.05 -14.43
N ASP A 46 9.50 0.88 -15.34
CA ASP A 46 8.08 1.07 -15.03
C ASP A 46 7.64 0.11 -13.92
N ALA A 47 8.05 -1.16 -13.98
CA ALA A 47 7.79 -2.16 -12.95
C ALA A 47 8.40 -1.77 -11.60
N ALA A 48 9.62 -1.22 -11.60
CA ALA A 48 10.25 -0.73 -10.37
C ALA A 48 9.48 0.44 -9.74
N VAL A 49 9.04 1.41 -10.56
CA VAL A 49 8.21 2.54 -10.09
C VAL A 49 6.84 2.02 -9.59
N MET A 50 6.21 1.09 -10.30
CA MET A 50 4.96 0.47 -9.86
C MET A 50 5.12 -0.27 -8.53
N CYS A 51 6.23 -0.99 -8.31
CA CYS A 51 6.53 -1.63 -7.04
C CYS A 51 6.71 -0.61 -5.91
N ALA A 52 7.36 0.53 -6.18
CA ALA A 52 7.46 1.63 -5.21
C ALA A 52 6.07 2.20 -4.85
N GLY A 53 5.20 2.33 -5.84
CA GLY A 53 3.80 2.70 -5.65
C GLY A 53 3.02 1.68 -4.82
N PHE A 54 3.19 0.38 -5.09
CA PHE A 54 2.58 -0.70 -4.30
C PHE A 54 3.01 -0.65 -2.83
N ILE A 55 4.31 -0.51 -2.56
CA ILE A 55 4.83 -0.41 -1.19
C ILE A 55 4.30 0.86 -0.51
N GLY A 56 4.27 2.00 -1.22
CA GLY A 56 3.75 3.25 -0.70
C GLY A 56 2.27 3.18 -0.35
N HIS A 57 1.45 2.60 -1.24
CA HIS A 57 0.04 2.35 -0.97
C HIS A 57 -0.14 1.41 0.22
N GLY A 58 0.60 0.29 0.24
CA GLY A 58 0.49 -0.73 1.28
C GLY A 58 0.85 -0.25 2.68
N LEU A 59 1.67 0.80 2.81
CA LEU A 59 2.00 1.43 4.10
C LEU A 59 1.05 2.57 4.50
N GLY A 60 0.09 2.91 3.65
CA GLY A 60 -0.89 3.96 3.95
C GLY A 60 -2.03 3.98 2.97
N ALA A 61 -1.96 4.87 1.99
CA ALA A 61 -3.01 5.06 1.00
C ALA A 61 -2.43 5.54 -0.34
N THR A 62 -3.29 5.78 -1.32
CA THR A 62 -2.92 6.32 -2.64
C THR A 62 -1.98 7.53 -2.63
N PRO A 63 -2.12 8.55 -1.76
CA PRO A 63 -1.15 9.66 -1.73
C PRO A 63 0.28 9.20 -1.41
N ASN A 64 0.46 8.19 -0.56
CA ASN A 64 1.79 7.63 -0.26
C ASN A 64 2.35 6.86 -1.45
N ALA A 65 1.50 6.19 -2.22
CA ALA A 65 1.91 5.55 -3.48
C ALA A 65 2.51 6.58 -4.44
N VAL A 66 1.81 7.70 -4.65
CA VAL A 66 2.26 8.79 -5.52
C VAL A 66 3.55 9.42 -5.01
N ALA A 67 3.67 9.64 -3.69
CA ALA A 67 4.90 10.16 -3.09
C ALA A 67 6.10 9.22 -3.29
N ASN A 68 5.93 7.91 -3.08
CA ASN A 68 7.01 6.94 -3.26
C ASN A 68 7.42 6.79 -4.72
N MET A 69 6.46 6.72 -5.65
CA MET A 69 6.76 6.73 -7.09
C MET A 69 7.51 8.01 -7.48
N GLY A 70 7.08 9.15 -6.93
CA GLY A 70 7.73 10.44 -7.11
C GLY A 70 9.18 10.44 -6.63
N ALA A 71 9.44 9.91 -5.43
CA ALA A 71 10.79 9.82 -4.88
C ALA A 71 11.73 8.96 -5.75
N VAL A 72 11.23 7.84 -6.32
CA VAL A 72 12.00 7.02 -7.27
C VAL A 72 12.24 7.80 -8.57
N SER A 73 11.20 8.42 -9.12
CA SER A 73 11.33 9.19 -10.36
C SER A 73 12.28 10.39 -10.22
N GLU A 74 12.24 11.09 -9.09
CA GLU A 74 13.17 12.17 -8.76
C GLU A 74 14.60 11.61 -8.58
N ARG A 75 14.78 10.50 -7.86
CA ARG A 75 16.11 9.91 -7.65
C ARG A 75 16.81 9.52 -8.96
N TYR A 76 16.06 9.00 -9.93
CA TYR A 76 16.58 8.53 -11.21
C TYR A 76 16.37 9.52 -12.37
N GLN A 77 15.81 10.71 -12.11
CA GLN A 77 15.53 11.75 -13.11
C GLN A 77 14.72 11.23 -14.31
N MET A 78 13.79 10.30 -14.06
CA MET A 78 12.98 9.67 -15.09
C MET A 78 11.54 9.48 -14.59
N MET A 79 10.56 9.95 -15.36
CA MET A 79 9.14 9.80 -15.03
C MET A 79 8.52 8.61 -15.74
N SER A 80 7.87 7.71 -14.99
CA SER A 80 7.07 6.61 -15.54
C SER A 80 5.59 7.01 -15.67
N HIS A 81 5.19 7.49 -16.84
CA HIS A 81 3.78 7.84 -17.10
C HIS A 81 2.85 6.63 -16.91
N LYS A 82 3.32 5.43 -17.24
CA LYS A 82 2.58 4.18 -17.07
C LYS A 82 2.26 3.91 -15.60
N ALA A 83 3.25 4.01 -14.72
CA ALA A 83 3.07 3.77 -13.28
C ALA A 83 2.14 4.81 -12.65
N PHE A 84 2.32 6.09 -12.97
CA PHE A 84 1.52 7.19 -12.44
C PHE A 84 0.07 7.19 -12.93
N LEU A 85 -0.25 6.52 -14.04
CA LEU A 85 -1.63 6.30 -14.47
C LEU A 85 -2.25 5.06 -13.78
N ILE A 86 -1.53 3.94 -13.79
CA ILE A 86 -2.09 2.64 -13.38
C ILE A 86 -2.22 2.54 -11.85
N VAL A 87 -1.18 2.89 -11.10
CA VAL A 87 -1.16 2.68 -9.64
C VAL A 87 -2.26 3.47 -8.92
N PRO A 88 -2.48 4.78 -9.19
CA PRO A 88 -3.55 5.52 -8.52
C PRO A 88 -4.94 5.00 -8.89
N LEU A 89 -5.17 4.63 -10.16
CA LEU A 89 -6.46 4.07 -10.58
C LEU A 89 -6.76 2.75 -9.85
N CYS A 90 -5.76 1.87 -9.76
CA CYS A 90 -5.85 0.62 -9.00
C CYS A 90 -6.08 0.87 -7.51
N GLY A 91 -5.27 1.71 -6.88
CA GLY A 91 -5.26 1.91 -5.43
C GLY A 91 -6.37 2.82 -4.88
N ALA A 92 -6.96 3.69 -5.70
CA ALA A 92 -8.03 4.58 -5.23
C ALA A 92 -9.43 4.12 -5.61
N VAL A 93 -9.60 3.49 -6.77
CA VAL A 93 -10.94 3.20 -7.32
C VAL A 93 -11.17 1.70 -7.46
N LEU A 94 -10.30 1.01 -8.20
CA LEU A 94 -10.54 -0.40 -8.53
C LEU A 94 -10.42 -1.33 -7.31
N ILE A 95 -9.65 -0.93 -6.30
CA ILE A 95 -9.50 -1.72 -5.08
C ILE A 95 -10.84 -1.96 -4.36
N ASP A 96 -11.75 -0.97 -4.40
CA ASP A 96 -13.05 -1.06 -3.71
C ASP A 96 -14.01 -2.05 -4.39
N LEU A 97 -13.82 -2.32 -5.68
CA LEU A 97 -14.58 -3.33 -6.41
C LEU A 97 -14.37 -4.74 -5.83
N VAL A 98 -13.20 -4.98 -5.23
CA VAL A 98 -12.88 -6.25 -4.55
C VAL A 98 -13.01 -6.11 -3.04
N GLY A 99 -12.54 -4.99 -2.48
CA GLY A 99 -12.50 -4.75 -1.04
C GLY A 99 -13.89 -4.74 -0.39
N LEU A 100 -14.85 -4.00 -0.96
CA LEU A 100 -16.18 -3.87 -0.37
C LEU A 100 -16.95 -5.20 -0.37
N PRO A 101 -17.05 -5.95 -1.48
CA PRO A 101 -17.66 -7.27 -1.46
C PRO A 101 -16.98 -8.24 -0.48
N ASN A 102 -15.65 -8.21 -0.40
CA ASN A 102 -14.89 -9.08 0.49
C ASN A 102 -15.20 -8.79 1.97
N ILE A 103 -15.20 -7.51 2.36
CA ILE A 103 -15.57 -7.09 3.73
C ILE A 103 -17.00 -7.55 4.06
N VAL A 104 -17.97 -7.28 3.18
CA VAL A 104 -19.38 -7.69 3.38
C VAL A 104 -19.50 -9.20 3.48
N TRP A 105 -18.76 -9.95 2.65
CA TRP A 105 -18.74 -11.41 2.70
C TRP A 105 -18.22 -11.94 4.03
N PHE A 106 -17.07 -11.45 4.51
CA PHE A 106 -16.51 -11.84 5.81
C PHE A 106 -17.44 -11.52 6.98
N ILE A 107 -18.08 -10.35 6.99
CA ILE A 107 -19.04 -9.98 8.03
C ILE A 107 -20.20 -10.98 8.07
N ASN A 108 -20.79 -11.29 6.90
CA ASN A 108 -21.92 -12.21 6.80
C ASN A 108 -21.54 -13.66 7.13
N PHE A 109 -20.31 -14.06 6.82
CA PHE A 109 -19.82 -15.41 7.10
C PHE A 109 -19.51 -15.62 8.59
N LEU A 110 -18.91 -14.63 9.26
CA LEU A 110 -18.46 -14.73 10.65
C LEU A 110 -19.53 -14.32 11.69
N THR A 111 -20.54 -13.54 11.30
CA THR A 111 -21.63 -13.10 12.20
C THR A 111 -22.87 -14.01 12.15
N LYS A 112 -22.88 -14.99 11.23
CA LYS A 112 -23.82 -16.12 11.28
C LYS A 112 -23.32 -17.18 12.24
#